data_AF-A0AAV1RW41-F1
#
_entry.id   AF-A0AAV1RW41-F1
#
_cell.length_a   1.000
_cell.length_b   1.000
_cell.length_c   1.000
_cell.angle_alpha   90.00
_cell.angle_beta   90.00
_cell.angle_gamma   90.00
#
_symmetry.space_group_name_H-M   'P 1'
#
loop_
_entity.id
_entity.type
_entity.pdbx_description
1 polymer ?
#
loop_
_entity_poly.entity_id
_entity_poly.type
_entity_poly.pdbx_seq_one_letter_code
_entity_poly.pdbx_strand_id
1 'polypeptide(L)'
;MESKSLGYSGSLLGTHIPNIFYTKACQRRKTNFIHGLFDNHGSWRHDHQDVVDVGVSDFTSICTSSKSPNVAQSRRHLPRGLPRRMNISLTRRVTKAEINKADFAIQPTKALRNDGMAGKFFKLIGL
;
A
#
# COMPACT_ATOMS: atom_id res chain seq x y z
N MET A 1 -19.25 34.54 -23.18
CA MET A 1 -18.15 33.70 -22.68
C MET A 1 -17.61 34.37 -21.43
N GLU A 2 -18.08 33.97 -20.25
CA GLU A 2 -17.61 34.53 -18.99
C GLU A 2 -17.40 33.36 -18.03
N SER A 3 -16.16 32.85 -18.02
CA SER A 3 -15.72 31.80 -17.11
C SER A 3 -15.55 32.40 -15.71
N LYS A 4 -16.62 32.32 -14.91
CA LYS A 4 -16.56 32.58 -13.47
C LYS A 4 -15.69 31.52 -12.80
N SER A 5 -14.45 31.90 -12.54
CA SER A 5 -13.53 31.23 -11.61
C SER A 5 -14.14 31.28 -10.20
N LEU A 6 -14.93 30.27 -9.84
CA LEU A 6 -15.33 30.02 -8.46
C LEU A 6 -14.10 29.59 -7.67
N GLY A 7 -13.42 30.57 -7.10
CA GLY A 7 -12.42 30.38 -6.06
C GLY A 7 -13.09 29.88 -4.79
N TYR A 8 -13.25 28.56 -4.67
CA TYR A 8 -13.61 27.93 -3.42
C TYR A 8 -12.39 27.95 -2.50
N SER A 9 -12.33 28.97 -1.65
CA SER A 9 -11.49 29.01 -0.46
C SER A 9 -11.90 27.86 0.47
N GLY A 10 -11.13 26.78 0.45
CA GLY A 10 -11.36 25.61 1.28
C GLY A 10 -10.99 25.88 2.74
N SER A 11 -11.91 26.47 3.49
CA SER A 11 -11.97 26.37 4.94
C SER A 11 -13.17 25.49 5.32
N LEU A 12 -13.08 24.20 5.01
CA LEU A 12 -14.02 23.18 5.48
C LEU A 12 -13.23 22.21 6.35
N LEU A 13 -13.47 22.31 7.67
CA LEU A 13 -13.00 21.41 8.73
C LEU A 13 -11.48 21.15 8.79
N GLY A 14 -10.77 21.95 9.59
CA GLY A 14 -9.67 21.50 10.46
C GLY A 14 -8.45 20.80 9.84
N THR A 15 -8.34 20.71 8.51
CA THR A 15 -7.25 20.01 7.83
C THR A 15 -6.42 21.03 7.06
N HIS A 16 -5.27 21.41 7.61
CA HIS A 16 -4.30 22.24 6.89
C HIS A 16 -3.58 21.37 5.84
N ILE A 17 -4.28 21.05 4.75
CA ILE A 17 -3.70 20.38 3.59
C ILE A 17 -2.93 21.44 2.79
N PRO A 18 -1.61 21.30 2.61
CA PRO A 18 -0.83 22.30 1.90
C PRO A 18 -1.36 22.52 0.48
N ASN A 19 -1.40 23.78 0.03
CA ASN A 19 -1.97 24.21 -1.27
C ASN A 19 -1.47 23.39 -2.47
N ILE A 20 -0.23 22.89 -2.40
CA ILE A 20 0.35 22.02 -3.43
C ILE A 20 -0.43 20.69 -3.57
N PHE A 21 -0.88 20.08 -2.47
CA PHE A 21 -1.63 18.83 -2.50
C PHE A 21 -3.04 19.05 -3.01
N TYR A 22 -3.71 20.13 -2.58
CA TYR A 22 -5.03 20.50 -3.07
C TYR A 22 -4.99 20.74 -4.59
N THR A 23 -4.05 21.54 -5.07
CA THR A 23 -3.89 21.85 -6.50
C THR A 23 -3.64 20.57 -7.32
N LYS A 24 -2.76 19.67 -6.83
CA LYS A 24 -2.49 18.38 -7.49
C LYS A 24 -3.72 17.45 -7.46
N ALA A 25 -4.47 17.42 -6.36
CA ALA A 25 -5.70 16.63 -6.25
C ALA A 25 -6.78 17.14 -7.21
N CYS A 26 -6.98 18.47 -7.31
CA CYS A 26 -7.89 19.07 -8.27
C CYS A 26 -7.49 18.78 -9.72
N GLN A 27 -6.21 18.88 -10.07
CA GLN A 27 -5.73 18.56 -11.41
C GLN A 27 -5.97 17.08 -11.74
N ARG A 28 -5.65 16.18 -10.80
CA ARG A 28 -5.92 14.75 -10.96
C ARG A 28 -7.41 14.45 -11.07
N ARG A 29 -8.25 15.15 -10.30
CA ARG A 29 -9.70 15.00 -10.42
C ARG A 29 -10.20 15.41 -11.80
N LYS A 30 -9.58 16.41 -12.45
CA LYS A 30 -9.94 16.80 -13.82
C LYS A 30 -9.46 15.78 -14.86
N THR A 31 -8.27 15.20 -14.71
CA THR A 31 -7.66 14.34 -15.73
C THR A 31 -7.96 12.85 -15.56
N ASN A 32 -8.25 12.42 -14.33
CA ASN A 32 -8.39 11.00 -13.96
C ASN A 32 -9.78 10.71 -13.38
N PHE A 33 -10.79 11.53 -13.72
CA PHE A 33 -12.15 11.24 -13.30
C PHE A 33 -12.64 9.98 -14.00
N ILE A 34 -13.04 8.99 -13.21
CA ILE A 34 -13.70 7.79 -13.74
C ILE A 34 -15.16 8.17 -13.96
N HIS A 35 -15.55 8.34 -15.23
CA HIS A 35 -16.93 8.69 -15.60
C HIS A 35 -17.92 7.52 -15.40
N GLY A 36 -17.39 6.31 -15.36
CA GLY A 36 -18.17 5.09 -15.19
C GLY A 36 -17.29 3.86 -15.35
N LEU A 37 -17.83 2.71 -14.96
CA LEU A 37 -17.21 1.40 -15.10
C LEU A 37 -18.24 0.42 -15.66
N PHE A 38 -17.77 -0.60 -16.37
CA PHE A 38 -18.62 -1.74 -16.70
C PHE A 38 -18.71 -2.67 -15.50
N ASP A 39 -19.91 -3.12 -15.17
CA ASP A 39 -20.10 -4.19 -14.20
C ASP A 39 -19.80 -5.58 -14.81
N ASN A 40 -19.84 -6.61 -13.97
CA ASN A 40 -19.57 -8.00 -14.35
C ASN A 40 -20.58 -8.58 -15.37
N HIS A 41 -21.70 -7.89 -15.59
CA HIS A 41 -22.72 -8.25 -16.57
C HIS A 41 -22.59 -7.44 -17.87
N GLY A 42 -21.55 -6.60 -17.98
CA GLY A 42 -21.31 -5.75 -19.15
C GLY A 42 -22.19 -4.49 -19.19
N SER A 43 -22.86 -4.14 -18.09
CA SER A 43 -23.68 -2.93 -18.02
C SER A 43 -22.84 -1.74 -17.59
N TRP A 44 -23.01 -0.59 -18.26
CA TRP A 44 -22.31 0.64 -17.93
C TRP A 44 -22.91 1.28 -16.67
N ARG A 45 -22.09 1.45 -15.64
CA ARG A 45 -22.43 2.11 -14.38
C ARG A 45 -21.74 3.47 -14.32
N HIS A 46 -22.51 4.54 -14.16
CA HIS A 46 -21.98 5.91 -14.07
C HIS A 46 -22.26 6.60 -12.74
N ASP A 47 -23.21 6.06 -11.96
CA ASP A 47 -23.53 6.62 -10.66
C ASP A 47 -22.40 6.37 -9.68
N HIS A 48 -22.11 7.37 -8.85
CA HIS A 48 -20.94 7.33 -7.97
C HIS A 48 -20.95 6.11 -7.06
N GLN A 49 -22.11 5.75 -6.50
CA GLN A 49 -22.24 4.58 -5.64
C GLN A 49 -22.03 3.28 -6.43
N ASP A 50 -22.67 3.16 -7.59
CA ASP A 50 -22.51 1.99 -8.47
C ASP A 50 -21.07 1.79 -8.93
N VAL A 51 -20.36 2.86 -9.28
CA VAL A 51 -18.93 2.82 -9.68
C VAL A 51 -18.06 2.35 -8.52
N VAL A 52 -18.33 2.83 -7.30
CA VAL A 52 -17.63 2.37 -6.09
C VAL A 52 -17.90 0.89 -5.84
N ASP A 53 -19.16 0.47 -5.93
CA ASP A 53 -19.56 -0.91 -5.66
C ASP A 53 -18.97 -1.89 -6.68
N VAL A 54 -18.97 -1.52 -7.97
CA VAL A 54 -18.29 -2.26 -9.03
C VAL A 54 -16.80 -2.38 -8.74
N GLY A 55 -16.13 -1.26 -8.41
CA GLY A 55 -14.70 -1.27 -8.09
C GLY A 55 -14.39 -2.15 -6.87
N VAL A 56 -15.16 -2.03 -5.80
CA VAL A 56 -14.99 -2.85 -4.59
C VAL A 56 -15.19 -4.33 -4.90
N SER A 57 -16.24 -4.69 -5.63
CA SER A 57 -16.52 -6.07 -6.03
C SER A 57 -15.38 -6.66 -6.86
N ASP A 58 -14.88 -5.91 -7.86
CA ASP A 58 -13.78 -6.34 -8.72
C ASP A 58 -12.49 -6.56 -7.94
N PHE A 59 -12.07 -5.59 -7.14
CA PHE A 59 -10.85 -5.71 -6.35
C PHE A 59 -10.98 -6.82 -5.30
N THR A 60 -12.16 -7.01 -4.71
CA THR A 60 -12.42 -8.11 -3.77
C THR A 60 -12.28 -9.46 -4.47
N SER A 61 -12.84 -9.61 -5.67
CA SER A 61 -12.71 -10.81 -6.49
C SER A 61 -11.25 -11.09 -6.85
N ILE A 62 -10.50 -10.09 -7.32
CA ILE A 62 -9.08 -10.21 -7.68
C ILE A 62 -8.22 -10.62 -6.47
N CYS A 63 -8.46 -10.01 -5.29
CA CYS A 63 -7.67 -10.26 -4.09
C CYS A 63 -8.03 -11.57 -3.38
N THR A 64 -9.27 -12.03 -3.48
CA THR A 64 -9.76 -13.23 -2.79
C THR A 64 -9.71 -14.47 -3.69
N SER A 65 -9.64 -14.29 -5.01
CA SER A 65 -9.51 -15.41 -5.94
C SER A 65 -8.21 -16.16 -5.71
N SER A 66 -8.33 -17.38 -5.17
CA SER A 66 -7.22 -18.31 -4.92
C SER A 66 -6.57 -18.86 -6.20
N LYS A 67 -7.14 -18.55 -7.37
CA LYS A 67 -6.73 -19.08 -8.67
C LYS A 67 -6.71 -17.95 -9.69
N SER A 68 -5.61 -17.20 -9.73
CA SER A 68 -5.24 -16.58 -11.01
C SER A 68 -4.74 -17.73 -11.91
N PRO A 69 -5.39 -18.00 -13.06
CA PRO A 69 -5.06 -19.15 -13.90
C PRO A 69 -3.63 -19.11 -14.43
N ASN A 70 -2.92 -18.00 -14.27
CA ASN A 70 -1.65 -17.77 -14.93
C ASN A 70 -0.47 -17.33 -14.05
N VAL A 71 -0.59 -17.45 -12.72
CA VAL A 71 0.53 -17.13 -11.80
C VAL A 71 1.79 -17.94 -12.14
N ALA A 72 1.63 -19.17 -12.61
CA ALA A 72 2.78 -20.00 -12.98
C ALA A 72 3.50 -19.49 -14.24
N GLN A 73 2.79 -19.01 -15.26
CA GLN A 73 3.40 -18.47 -16.48
C GLN A 73 4.00 -17.09 -16.24
N SER A 74 3.30 -16.20 -15.52
CA SER A 74 3.83 -14.88 -15.17
C SER A 74 5.10 -14.97 -14.33
N ARG A 75 5.18 -15.96 -13.43
CA ARG A 75 6.40 -16.26 -12.65
C ARG A 75 7.56 -16.82 -13.46
N ARG A 76 7.36 -17.36 -14.68
CA ARG A 76 8.47 -17.87 -15.51
C ARG A 76 9.39 -16.76 -16.00
N HIS A 77 8.84 -15.56 -16.22
CA HIS A 77 9.58 -14.40 -16.72
C HIS A 77 10.20 -13.56 -15.60
N LEU A 78 9.77 -13.78 -14.35
CA LEU A 78 10.35 -13.12 -13.19
C LEU A 78 11.65 -13.84 -12.81
N PRO A 79 12.78 -13.12 -12.68
CA PRO A 79 13.98 -13.69 -12.10
C PRO A 79 13.65 -14.20 -10.68
N ARG A 80 14.18 -15.37 -10.32
CA ARG A 80 13.97 -15.93 -8.97
C ARG A 80 14.67 -15.04 -7.96
N GLY A 81 13.93 -14.08 -7.38
CA GLY A 81 14.47 -13.09 -6.45
C GLY A 81 15.09 -13.69 -5.19
N LEU A 82 14.61 -14.86 -4.75
CA LEU A 82 15.19 -15.61 -3.65
C LEU A 82 15.50 -17.04 -4.08
N PRO A 83 16.78 -17.47 -4.05
CA PRO A 83 17.10 -18.87 -4.32
C PRO A 83 16.51 -19.77 -3.22
N ARG A 84 16.14 -20.99 -3.57
CA ARG A 84 15.45 -21.94 -2.67
C ARG A 84 16.19 -22.14 -1.33
N ARG A 85 17.53 -22.13 -1.35
CA ARG A 85 18.39 -22.19 -0.15
C ARG A 85 18.14 -21.03 0.83
N MET A 86 17.90 -19.82 0.30
CA MET A 86 17.65 -18.64 1.10
C MET A 86 16.26 -18.71 1.71
N ASN A 87 15.27 -19.19 0.95
CA ASN A 87 13.92 -19.39 1.48
C ASN A 87 13.91 -20.37 2.65
N ILE A 88 14.61 -21.52 2.52
CA ILE A 88 14.78 -22.50 3.61
C ILE A 88 15.43 -21.84 4.84
N SER A 89 16.45 -21.01 4.63
CA SER A 89 17.12 -20.30 5.73
C SER A 89 16.25 -19.21 6.36
N LEU A 90 15.31 -18.60 5.64
CA LEU A 90 14.42 -17.55 6.14
C LEU A 90 13.20 -18.13 6.86
N THR A 91 12.78 -19.35 6.52
CA THR A 91 11.63 -20.03 7.14
C THR A 91 12.01 -20.98 8.29
N ARG A 92 13.30 -21.18 8.58
CA ARG A 92 13.72 -22.04 9.69
C ARG A 92 13.46 -21.37 11.04
N ARG A 93 13.37 -22.18 12.10
CA ARG A 93 13.27 -21.65 13.47
C ARG A 93 14.50 -20.79 13.78
N VAL A 94 14.23 -19.61 14.36
CA VAL A 94 15.26 -18.69 14.84
C VAL A 94 15.92 -19.31 16.08
N THR A 95 17.25 -19.24 16.12
CA THR A 95 18.04 -19.74 17.26
C THR A 95 18.44 -18.60 18.21
N LYS A 96 18.68 -18.92 19.49
CA LYS A 96 19.12 -17.92 20.48
C LYS A 96 20.43 -17.24 20.08
N ALA A 97 21.34 -17.97 19.44
CA ALA A 97 22.60 -17.42 18.92
C ALA A 97 22.37 -16.33 17.85
N GLU A 98 21.36 -16.49 17.00
CA GLU A 98 21.01 -15.50 15.98
C GLU A 98 20.36 -14.26 16.57
N ILE A 99 19.52 -14.43 17.59
CA ILE A 99 18.92 -13.32 18.35
C ILE A 99 20.02 -12.47 18.97
N ASN A 100 20.96 -13.11 19.67
CA ASN A 100 22.11 -12.42 20.26
C ASN A 100 22.93 -11.70 19.20
N LYS A 101 23.23 -12.36 18.07
CA LYS A 101 24.00 -11.74 16.97
C LYS A 101 23.27 -10.54 16.37
N ALA A 102 21.95 -10.63 16.20
CA ALA A 102 21.13 -9.55 15.67
C ALA A 102 21.09 -8.35 16.62
N ASP A 103 20.95 -8.60 17.93
CA ASP A 103 20.92 -7.55 18.95
C ASP A 103 22.19 -6.70 18.97
N PHE A 104 23.37 -7.31 18.73
CA PHE A 104 24.63 -6.57 18.57
C PHE A 104 24.84 -5.97 17.17
N ALA A 105 24.14 -6.45 16.15
CA ALA A 105 24.23 -5.91 14.78
C ALA A 105 23.37 -4.64 14.56
N ILE A 106 22.40 -4.38 15.45
CA ILE A 106 21.52 -3.22 15.36
C ILE A 106 22.20 -2.00 15.97
N GLN A 107 22.29 -0.90 15.21
CA GLN A 107 22.84 0.35 15.71
C GLN A 107 22.06 0.80 16.95
N PRO A 108 22.73 1.13 18.08
CA PRO A 108 22.07 1.39 19.36
C PRO A 108 21.02 2.51 19.34
N THR A 109 21.11 3.43 18.38
CA THR A 109 20.24 4.60 18.21
C THR A 109 19.13 4.40 17.19
N LYS A 110 19.13 3.29 16.43
CA LYS A 110 18.05 3.00 15.48
C LYS A 110 16.92 2.27 16.18
N ALA A 111 15.70 2.75 15.95
CA ALA A 111 14.50 2.06 16.36
C ALA A 111 14.22 0.89 15.41
N LEU A 112 13.92 -0.28 15.98
CA LEU A 112 13.63 -1.51 15.24
C LEU A 112 12.19 -1.55 14.70
N ARG A 113 11.31 -0.78 15.33
CA ARG A 113 9.88 -0.77 15.08
C ARG A 113 9.37 0.68 15.14
N ASN A 114 8.19 0.92 14.58
CA ASN A 114 7.51 2.23 14.62
C ASN A 114 7.06 2.65 16.04
N ASP A 115 7.46 1.90 17.07
CA ASP A 115 7.27 2.24 18.48
C ASP A 115 8.33 3.22 19.02
N GLY A 116 9.37 3.51 18.23
CA GLY A 116 10.40 4.49 18.60
C GLY A 116 11.42 3.98 19.62
N MET A 117 11.39 2.69 19.99
CA MET A 117 12.33 2.15 20.97
C MET A 117 13.69 1.86 20.32
N ALA A 118 14.73 2.57 20.79
CA ALA A 118 16.10 2.40 20.32
C ALA A 118 16.68 1.05 20.79
N GLY A 119 17.60 0.47 20.01
CA GLY A 119 18.25 -0.82 20.34
C GLY A 119 18.89 -0.91 21.74
N LYS A 120 19.24 0.22 22.37
CA LYS A 120 19.71 0.27 23.77
C LYS A 120 18.68 -0.24 24.78
N PHE A 121 17.38 -0.04 24.51
CA PHE A 121 16.31 -0.46 25.41
C PHE A 121 16.34 -1.98 25.61
N PHE A 122 16.36 -2.75 24.53
CA PHE A 122 16.35 -4.22 24.58
C PHE A 122 17.59 -4.82 25.25
N LYS A 123 18.75 -4.17 25.12
CA LYS A 123 19.99 -4.53 25.83
C LYS A 123 19.90 -4.34 27.34
N LEU A 124 19.15 -3.34 27.80
CA LEU A 124 19.05 -2.98 29.22
C LEU A 124 18.12 -3.92 29.99
N ILE A 125 17.04 -4.39 29.35
CA ILE A 125 16.05 -5.29 29.97
C ILE A 125 16.42 -6.78 29.91
N GLY A 126 17.55 -7.14 29.30
CA GLY A 126 18.11 -8.50 29.38
C GLY A 126 17.22 -9.61 28.83
N LEU A 127 16.66 -9.41 27.63
CA LEU A 127 16.04 -10.49 26.83
C LEU A 127 17.08 -11.29 26.04
#